data_AF-A0A378FRG3-F1
#
_entry.id   AF-A0A378FRG3-F1
#
_cell.length_a   1.000
_cell.length_b   1.000
_cell.length_c   1.000
_cell.angle_alpha   90.00
_cell.angle_beta   90.00
_cell.angle_gamma   90.00
#
_symmetry.space_group_name_H-M   'P 1'
#
loop_
_entity.id
_entity.type
_entity.pdbx_description
1 polymer ?
#
loop_
_entity_poly.entity_id
_entity_poly.type
_entity_poly.pdbx_seq_one_letter_code
_entity_poly.pdbx_strand_id
1 'polypeptide(L)'
;MVAVRSAHLNKAGEFDPKKWIASLGISSQQSCERLAETWDYCREKTQGHPQADLLLWRGVEMVEILSTLSMDIDTLRAALLFPLADGEVVSEEVMQESVGKSVVTLIHGVRDMAAIRQLKATHTDSVSSEQVDNIRRMLLAMVDDFRCVVIKLAERIAHLREVKDAPEDERVLAAKECTNIYAPLANRLGIGQLKWELEDYCFRYLHPAEYKRIAKLLHERRIDREHYIEEFVGHLRSEMKAEGVKAEVYGRPKHIYSIWRKMQKKHLAFDELFDVRAVRIVAERLQIAMPRWGSSILTTAICRMNSDDYVANPKPNGYQSIHTVVLGPSGKTVEIQIRTRQMHEDAELGVAAHWKVQRGRGRRHQRRPRL
;
A
#
# COMPACT_ATOMS: atom_id res chain seq x y z
N MET A 1 -1.45 8.81 -6.36
CA MET A 1 -0.24 8.74 -7.22
C MET A 1 0.61 7.59 -6.73
N VAL A 2 1.22 6.87 -7.66
CA VAL A 2 2.22 5.84 -7.39
C VAL A 2 3.39 6.47 -6.63
N ALA A 3 3.88 5.80 -5.58
CA ALA A 3 5.02 6.27 -4.79
C ALA A 3 6.31 6.25 -5.64
N VAL A 4 7.10 7.33 -5.60
CA VAL A 4 8.45 7.34 -6.17
C VAL A 4 9.42 6.98 -5.05
N ARG A 5 10.27 5.98 -5.27
CA ARG A 5 11.24 5.46 -4.28
C ARG A 5 12.67 5.62 -4.80
N SER A 6 13.66 5.49 -3.92
CA SER A 6 15.08 5.63 -4.26
C SER A 6 15.54 4.61 -5.30
N ALA A 7 15.01 3.39 -5.29
CA ALA A 7 15.24 2.39 -6.32
C ALA A 7 14.87 2.87 -7.74
N HIS A 8 13.99 3.88 -7.87
CA HIS A 8 13.57 4.42 -9.17
C HIS A 8 14.45 5.57 -9.66
N LEU A 9 15.19 6.20 -8.75
CA LEU A 9 16.02 7.37 -9.02
C LEU A 9 17.46 6.97 -9.32
N ASN A 10 17.96 5.91 -8.68
CA ASN A 10 19.36 5.48 -8.80
C ASN A 10 19.51 4.33 -9.81
N LYS A 11 19.36 4.62 -11.11
CA LYS A 11 19.73 3.65 -12.16
C LYS A 11 21.22 3.68 -12.55
N ALA A 12 21.99 4.61 -11.97
CA ALA A 12 23.36 4.90 -12.39
C ALA A 12 24.31 4.96 -11.17
N GLY A 13 24.96 3.83 -10.86
CA GLY A 13 26.29 3.77 -10.23
C GLY A 13 26.46 4.16 -8.75
N GLU A 14 25.59 4.95 -8.13
CA GLU A 14 25.76 5.44 -6.74
C GLU A 14 24.77 4.82 -5.75
N PHE A 15 24.63 3.49 -5.75
CA PHE A 15 23.92 2.83 -4.66
C PHE A 15 24.87 2.61 -3.48
N ASP A 16 24.82 3.51 -2.50
CA ASP A 16 25.49 3.35 -1.21
C ASP A 16 24.57 2.60 -0.24
N PRO A 17 24.84 1.31 0.08
CA PRO A 17 23.97 0.50 0.92
C PRO A 17 23.86 1.06 2.34
N LYS A 18 24.90 1.73 2.85
CA LYS A 18 24.88 2.29 4.20
C LYS A 18 23.94 3.49 4.29
N LYS A 19 24.00 4.40 3.31
CA LYS A 19 23.06 5.53 3.21
C LYS A 19 21.64 5.05 2.98
N TRP A 20 21.47 4.04 2.12
CA TRP A 20 20.16 3.44 1.85
C TRP A 20 19.55 2.83 3.12
N ILE A 21 20.27 1.95 3.83
CA ILE A 21 19.77 1.34 5.07
C ILE A 21 19.43 2.40 6.12
N ALA A 22 20.27 3.44 6.26
CA ALA A 22 20.01 4.54 7.18
C ALA A 22 18.71 5.30 6.82
N SER A 23 18.37 5.41 5.53
CA SER A 23 17.15 6.07 5.07
C SER A 23 15.86 5.28 5.37
N LEU A 24 15.97 3.97 5.62
CA LEU A 24 14.80 3.11 5.90
C LEU A 24 14.19 3.34 7.29
N GLY A 25 14.84 4.13 8.16
CA GLY A 25 14.31 4.47 9.49
C GLY A 25 14.20 3.28 10.44
N ILE A 26 15.04 2.25 10.27
CA ILE A 26 15.07 1.06 11.11
C ILE A 26 15.59 1.43 12.50
N SER A 27 14.82 1.10 13.55
CA SER A 27 15.08 1.58 14.92
C SER A 27 16.26 0.92 15.64
N SER A 28 16.72 -0.25 15.17
CA SER A 28 17.75 -1.05 15.84
C SER A 28 18.99 -1.15 14.97
N GLN A 29 20.14 -0.75 15.53
CA GLN A 29 21.45 -0.85 14.89
C GLN A 29 21.77 -2.29 14.43
N GLN A 30 21.50 -3.28 15.29
CA GLN A 30 21.66 -4.69 14.96
C GLN A 30 20.79 -5.13 13.77
N SER A 31 19.61 -4.54 13.61
CA SER A 31 18.74 -4.84 12.46
C SER A 31 19.32 -4.23 11.17
N CYS A 32 19.88 -3.04 11.24
CA CYS A 32 20.59 -2.42 10.11
C CYS A 32 21.80 -3.27 9.67
N GLU A 33 22.59 -3.77 10.62
CA GLU A 33 23.74 -4.63 10.35
C GLU A 33 23.31 -5.94 9.67
N ARG A 34 22.29 -6.63 10.21
CA ARG A 34 21.77 -7.86 9.60
C ARG A 34 21.22 -7.65 8.19
N LEU A 35 20.65 -6.47 7.90
CA LEU A 35 20.20 -6.12 6.55
C LEU A 35 21.38 -5.88 5.62
N ALA A 36 22.43 -5.20 6.09
CA ALA A 36 23.66 -4.96 5.35
C ALA A 36 24.37 -6.28 4.98
N GLU A 37 24.51 -7.19 5.95
CA GLU A 37 25.06 -8.55 5.72
C GLU A 37 24.28 -9.29 4.62
N THR A 38 22.96 -9.13 4.61
CA THR A 38 22.09 -9.78 3.63
C THR A 38 22.24 -9.15 2.24
N TRP A 39 22.41 -7.83 2.17
CA TRP A 39 22.73 -7.14 0.93
C TRP A 39 24.08 -7.60 0.36
N ASP A 40 25.12 -7.66 1.19
CA ASP A 40 26.45 -8.12 0.78
C ASP A 40 26.41 -9.56 0.29
N TYR A 41 25.67 -10.44 0.97
CA TYR A 41 25.41 -11.80 0.53
C TYR A 41 24.73 -11.84 -0.85
N CYS A 42 23.67 -11.05 -1.05
CA CYS A 42 22.98 -11.02 -2.34
C CYS A 42 23.91 -10.55 -3.47
N ARG A 43 24.75 -9.55 -3.20
CA ARG A 43 25.72 -9.02 -4.19
C ARG A 43 26.79 -10.05 -4.54
N GLU A 44 27.32 -10.78 -3.55
CA GLU A 44 28.31 -11.82 -3.78
C GLU A 44 27.74 -12.96 -4.62
N LYS A 45 26.55 -13.45 -4.27
CA LYS A 45 25.93 -14.61 -4.96
C LYS A 45 25.40 -14.29 -6.36
N THR A 46 25.11 -13.03 -6.65
CA THR A 46 24.67 -12.59 -7.99
C THR A 46 25.83 -12.21 -8.90
N GLN A 47 27.08 -12.25 -8.42
CA GLN A 47 28.25 -11.87 -9.20
C GLN A 47 28.40 -12.77 -10.44
N GLY A 48 28.42 -12.16 -11.63
CA GLY A 48 28.53 -12.87 -12.90
C GLY A 48 27.20 -13.42 -13.46
N HIS A 49 26.08 -13.23 -12.76
CA HIS A 49 24.77 -13.61 -13.28
C HIS A 49 24.29 -12.58 -14.34
N PRO A 50 23.78 -13.01 -15.51
CA PRO A 50 23.39 -12.10 -16.59
C PRO A 50 22.26 -11.13 -16.21
N GLN A 51 21.45 -11.46 -15.21
CA GLN A 51 20.37 -10.62 -14.67
C GLN A 51 20.67 -10.07 -13.27
N ALA A 52 21.94 -10.04 -12.85
CA ALA A 52 22.33 -9.62 -11.50
C ALA A 52 21.70 -8.28 -11.07
N ASP A 53 21.80 -7.26 -11.92
CA ASP A 53 21.24 -5.94 -11.65
C ASP A 53 19.74 -6.00 -11.39
N LEU A 54 18.99 -6.67 -12.27
CA LEU A 54 17.54 -6.80 -12.13
C LEU A 54 17.16 -7.48 -10.80
N LEU A 55 17.84 -8.56 -10.44
CA LEU A 55 17.56 -9.31 -9.21
C LEU A 55 17.84 -8.48 -7.96
N LEU A 56 18.98 -7.78 -7.94
CA LEU A 56 19.36 -6.91 -6.82
C LEU A 56 18.40 -5.72 -6.68
N TRP A 57 18.10 -5.03 -7.78
CA TRP A 57 17.19 -3.87 -7.75
C TRP A 57 15.76 -4.25 -7.38
N ARG A 58 15.26 -5.41 -7.84
CA ARG A 58 13.98 -5.96 -7.39
C ARG A 58 13.95 -6.12 -5.88
N GLY A 59 15.01 -6.70 -5.31
CA GLY A 59 15.14 -6.89 -3.86
C GLY A 59 15.13 -5.55 -3.11
N VAL A 60 15.89 -4.57 -3.58
CA VAL A 60 15.94 -3.21 -2.99
C VAL A 60 14.56 -2.57 -3.00
N GLU A 61 13.87 -2.59 -4.13
CA GLU A 61 12.52 -2.04 -4.23
C GLU A 61 11.54 -2.74 -3.28
N MET A 62 11.60 -4.08 -3.20
CA MET A 62 10.75 -4.84 -2.27
C MET A 62 11.01 -4.42 -0.81
N VAL A 63 12.27 -4.22 -0.42
CA VAL A 63 12.60 -3.71 0.92
C VAL A 63 12.08 -2.30 1.13
N GLU A 64 12.24 -1.40 0.16
CA GLU A 64 11.73 -0.04 0.28
C GLU A 64 10.21 -0.05 0.48
N ILE A 65 9.47 -0.87 -0.25
CA ILE A 65 8.02 -1.07 -0.04
C ILE A 65 7.74 -1.54 1.39
N LEU A 66 8.40 -2.60 1.85
CA LEU A 66 8.13 -3.21 3.16
C LEU A 66 8.59 -2.35 4.34
N SER A 67 9.62 -1.52 4.15
CA SER A 67 10.10 -0.58 5.15
C SER A 67 9.04 0.50 5.46
N THR A 68 8.30 0.97 4.45
CA THR A 68 7.19 1.91 4.67
C THR A 68 6.07 1.32 5.51
N LEU A 69 5.97 -0.01 5.55
CA LEU A 69 5.00 -0.74 6.37
C LEU A 69 5.52 -1.07 7.78
N SER A 70 6.74 -0.62 8.15
CA SER A 70 7.39 -0.93 9.43
C SER A 70 7.51 -2.44 9.70
N MET A 71 7.78 -3.24 8.66
CA MET A 71 7.94 -4.70 8.80
C MET A 71 9.21 -5.08 9.56
N ASP A 72 9.23 -6.26 10.16
CA ASP A 72 10.39 -6.74 10.92
C ASP A 72 11.58 -7.13 10.04
N ILE A 73 12.77 -7.17 10.65
CA ILE A 73 14.02 -7.39 9.95
C ILE A 73 14.05 -8.69 9.13
N ASP A 74 13.43 -9.76 9.63
CA ASP A 74 13.42 -11.03 8.91
C ASP A 74 12.56 -10.94 7.63
N THR A 75 11.52 -10.10 7.62
CA THR A 75 10.73 -9.78 6.42
C THR A 75 11.52 -8.96 5.41
N LEU A 76 12.28 -7.95 5.88
CA LEU A 76 13.12 -7.14 4.98
C LEU A 76 14.25 -7.99 4.37
N ARG A 77 14.88 -8.86 5.17
CA ARG A 77 15.90 -9.81 4.68
C ARG A 77 15.32 -10.80 3.67
N ALA A 78 14.15 -11.38 3.97
CA ALA A 78 13.46 -12.28 3.04
C ALA A 78 13.15 -11.59 1.70
N ALA A 79 12.81 -10.31 1.71
CA ALA A 79 12.54 -9.55 0.50
C ALA A 79 13.76 -9.30 -0.39
N LEU A 80 14.95 -9.08 0.20
CA LEU A 80 16.21 -9.00 -0.56
C LEU A 80 16.59 -10.34 -1.20
N LEU A 81 16.34 -11.43 -0.49
CA LEU A 81 16.76 -12.78 -0.89
C LEU A 81 15.77 -13.45 -1.83
N PHE A 82 14.49 -13.07 -1.78
CA PHE A 82 13.44 -13.70 -2.56
C PHE A 82 13.76 -13.75 -4.08
N PRO A 83 14.21 -12.66 -4.74
CA PRO A 83 14.56 -12.71 -6.16
C PRO A 83 15.66 -13.73 -6.49
N LEU A 84 16.62 -13.96 -5.57
CA LEU A 84 17.70 -14.93 -5.78
C LEU A 84 17.19 -16.37 -5.71
N ALA A 85 16.23 -16.64 -4.80
CA ALA A 85 15.60 -17.96 -4.68
C ALA A 85 14.64 -18.23 -5.85
N ASP A 86 13.87 -17.23 -6.26
CA ASP A 86 12.92 -17.33 -7.38
C ASP A 86 13.63 -17.44 -8.74
N GLY A 87 14.76 -16.76 -8.91
CA GLY A 87 15.62 -16.86 -10.08
C GLY A 87 16.59 -18.05 -10.08
N GLU A 88 16.46 -18.97 -9.11
CA GLU A 88 17.30 -20.18 -8.96
C GLU A 88 18.82 -19.91 -8.88
N VAL A 89 19.22 -18.71 -8.47
CA VAL A 89 20.64 -18.34 -8.30
C VAL A 89 21.24 -19.02 -7.08
N VAL A 90 20.44 -19.22 -6.04
CA VAL A 90 20.84 -19.85 -4.79
C VAL A 90 19.71 -20.75 -4.29
N SER A 91 20.04 -21.97 -3.86
CA SER A 91 19.06 -22.91 -3.30
C SER A 91 18.68 -22.56 -1.86
N GLU A 92 17.50 -23.01 -1.43
CA GLU A 92 16.99 -22.73 -0.08
C GLU A 92 17.82 -23.39 1.02
N GLU A 93 18.45 -24.54 0.74
CA GLU A 93 19.34 -25.23 1.68
C GLU A 93 20.57 -24.37 2.00
N VAL A 94 21.21 -23.80 0.97
CA VAL A 94 22.37 -22.92 1.12
C VAL A 94 21.99 -21.63 1.85
N MET A 95 20.81 -21.08 1.54
CA MET A 95 20.29 -19.92 2.27
C MET A 95 20.04 -20.23 3.75
N GLN A 96 19.54 -21.43 4.07
CA GLN A 96 19.19 -21.78 5.45
C GLN A 96 20.40 -21.75 6.38
N GLU A 97 21.56 -22.22 5.91
CA GLU A 97 22.82 -22.19 6.65
C GLU A 97 23.31 -20.76 6.91
N SER A 98 23.13 -19.86 5.92
CA SER A 98 23.68 -18.50 5.98
C SER A 98 22.76 -17.50 6.68
N VAL A 99 21.45 -17.56 6.44
CA VAL A 99 20.50 -16.51 6.86
C VAL A 99 19.52 -16.95 7.96
N GLY A 100 19.43 -18.26 8.18
CA GLY A 100 18.61 -18.91 9.21
C GLY A 100 17.24 -19.37 8.74
N LYS A 101 16.70 -20.37 9.44
CA LYS A 101 15.44 -21.06 9.12
C LYS A 101 14.23 -20.12 9.00
N SER A 102 14.10 -19.12 9.86
CA SER A 102 12.93 -18.23 9.84
C SER A 102 12.81 -17.43 8.53
N VAL A 103 13.92 -17.02 7.93
CA VAL A 103 13.91 -16.26 6.68
C VAL A 103 13.60 -17.18 5.51
N VAL A 104 14.19 -18.38 5.49
CA VAL A 104 13.93 -19.38 4.44
C VAL A 104 12.47 -19.85 4.46
N THR A 105 11.88 -20.06 5.64
CA THR A 105 10.43 -20.39 5.73
C THR A 105 9.55 -19.29 5.11
N LEU A 106 9.92 -18.01 5.25
CA LEU A 106 9.19 -16.92 4.60
C LEU A 106 9.34 -17.00 3.07
N ILE A 107 10.57 -17.18 2.59
CA ILE A 107 10.87 -17.28 1.15
C ILE A 107 10.13 -18.46 0.52
N HIS A 108 10.20 -19.65 1.13
CA HIS A 108 9.47 -20.84 0.70
C HIS A 108 7.97 -20.56 0.63
N GLY A 109 7.39 -19.94 1.66
CA GLY A 109 5.98 -19.57 1.66
C GLY A 109 5.60 -18.60 0.53
N VAL A 110 6.49 -17.69 0.14
CA VAL A 110 6.26 -16.79 -1.01
C VAL A 110 6.32 -17.55 -2.35
N ARG A 111 7.22 -18.54 -2.48
CA ARG A 111 7.33 -19.41 -3.67
C ARG A 111 6.15 -20.37 -3.80
N ASP A 112 5.69 -20.95 -2.70
CA ASP A 112 4.49 -21.81 -2.68
C ASP A 112 3.26 -21.07 -3.21
N MET A 113 3.09 -19.82 -2.79
CA MET A 113 2.02 -18.98 -3.33
C MET A 113 2.11 -18.89 -4.86
N ALA A 114 3.31 -18.86 -5.45
CA ALA A 114 3.54 -18.89 -6.89
C ALA A 114 3.22 -20.22 -7.56
N ALA A 115 3.67 -21.33 -6.97
CA ALA A 115 3.40 -22.67 -7.50
C ALA A 115 1.90 -23.00 -7.52
N ILE A 116 1.16 -22.65 -6.46
CA ILE A 116 -0.28 -22.89 -6.36
C ILE A 116 -1.07 -22.15 -7.44
N ARG A 117 -0.55 -21.00 -7.92
CA ARG A 117 -1.16 -20.28 -9.06
C ARG A 117 -0.94 -21.04 -10.37
N GLN A 118 0.29 -21.49 -10.63
CA GLN A 118 0.62 -22.23 -11.85
C GLN A 118 -0.21 -23.52 -11.97
N LEU A 119 -0.34 -24.26 -10.86
CA LEU A 119 -1.15 -25.49 -10.80
C LEU A 119 -2.64 -25.26 -11.06
N LYS A 120 -3.19 -24.07 -10.78
CA LYS A 120 -4.62 -23.79 -11.04
C LYS A 120 -4.88 -23.11 -12.39
N ALA A 121 -3.89 -22.40 -12.93
CA ALA A 121 -3.98 -21.79 -14.25
C ALA A 121 -3.97 -22.84 -15.37
N THR A 122 -3.23 -23.95 -15.20
CA THR A 122 -3.20 -25.08 -16.15
C THR A 122 -4.49 -25.89 -16.21
N HIS A 123 -5.41 -25.74 -15.25
CA HIS A 123 -6.63 -26.54 -15.17
C HIS A 123 -7.91 -25.83 -15.61
N THR A 124 -7.89 -24.53 -15.93
CA THR A 124 -9.09 -23.81 -16.41
C THR A 124 -8.74 -22.57 -17.25
N ASP A 125 -9.13 -22.57 -18.53
CA ASP A 125 -8.92 -21.48 -19.49
C ASP A 125 -9.70 -20.18 -19.17
N SER A 126 -10.53 -20.18 -18.13
CA SER A 126 -11.13 -18.97 -17.58
C SER A 126 -11.19 -19.08 -16.06
N VAL A 127 -10.53 -18.17 -15.35
CA VAL A 127 -10.60 -18.11 -13.89
C VAL A 127 -11.92 -17.44 -13.53
N SER A 128 -12.93 -18.23 -13.16
CA SER A 128 -14.22 -17.70 -12.70
C SER A 128 -14.05 -16.90 -11.40
N SER A 129 -14.96 -15.97 -11.12
CA SER A 129 -14.93 -15.18 -9.89
C SER A 129 -14.94 -16.05 -8.63
N GLU A 130 -15.59 -17.21 -8.68
CA GLU A 130 -15.61 -18.19 -7.59
C GLU A 130 -14.25 -18.87 -7.39
N GLN A 131 -13.54 -19.18 -8.48
CA GLN A 131 -12.19 -19.73 -8.39
C GLN A 131 -11.21 -18.71 -7.81
N VAL A 132 -11.33 -17.42 -8.16
CA VAL A 132 -10.53 -16.34 -7.56
C VAL A 132 -10.78 -16.24 -6.06
N ASP A 133 -12.04 -16.32 -5.63
CA ASP A 133 -12.39 -16.28 -4.20
C ASP A 133 -11.88 -17.50 -3.44
N ASN A 134 -11.93 -18.69 -4.05
CA ASN A 134 -11.36 -19.91 -3.50
C ASN A 134 -9.82 -19.85 -3.41
N ILE A 135 -9.16 -19.28 -4.42
CA ILE A 135 -7.72 -19.00 -4.37
C ILE A 135 -7.39 -18.02 -3.26
N ARG A 136 -8.18 -16.96 -3.09
CA ARG A 136 -7.99 -15.99 -2.01
C ARG A 136 -8.15 -16.62 -0.62
N ARG A 137 -9.18 -17.46 -0.43
CA ARG A 137 -9.40 -18.18 0.83
C ARG A 137 -8.28 -19.18 1.10
N MET A 138 -7.84 -19.91 0.09
CA MET A 138 -6.76 -20.88 0.20
C MET A 138 -5.42 -20.21 0.51
N LEU A 139 -5.05 -19.12 -0.17
CA LEU A 139 -3.82 -18.37 0.10
C LEU A 139 -3.78 -17.80 1.52
N LEU A 140 -4.95 -17.40 2.06
CA LEU A 140 -5.09 -16.94 3.44
C LEU A 140 -5.12 -18.09 4.47
N ALA A 141 -5.56 -19.28 4.07
CA ALA A 141 -5.64 -20.46 4.95
C ALA A 141 -4.35 -21.27 4.98
N MET A 142 -3.54 -21.21 3.92
CA MET A 142 -2.31 -22.00 3.77
C MET A 142 -1.08 -21.32 4.37
N VAL A 143 -1.12 -20.00 4.51
CA VAL A 143 0.02 -19.25 5.04
C VAL A 143 -0.22 -18.95 6.51
N ASP A 144 0.44 -19.73 7.37
CA ASP A 144 0.46 -19.54 8.82
C ASP A 144 1.05 -18.18 9.23
N ASP A 145 1.85 -17.57 8.34
CA ASP A 145 2.55 -16.32 8.57
C ASP A 145 2.20 -15.24 7.54
N PHE A 146 1.35 -14.29 7.93
CA PHE A 146 0.91 -13.19 7.05
C PHE A 146 2.07 -12.43 6.39
N ARG A 147 3.29 -12.46 6.97
CA ARG A 147 4.49 -11.83 6.40
C ARG A 147 4.79 -12.35 4.99
N CYS A 148 4.54 -13.62 4.68
CA CYS A 148 4.71 -14.15 3.33
C CYS A 148 3.78 -13.47 2.33
N VAL A 149 2.53 -13.19 2.73
CA VAL A 149 1.56 -12.47 1.88
C VAL A 149 2.04 -11.05 1.60
N VAL A 150 2.55 -10.34 2.63
CA VAL A 150 3.01 -8.96 2.48
C VAL A 150 4.26 -8.90 1.59
N ILE A 151 5.20 -9.83 1.75
CA ILE A 151 6.37 -9.96 0.85
C ILE A 151 5.90 -10.21 -0.58
N LYS A 152 4.91 -11.11 -0.79
CA LYS A 152 4.38 -11.37 -2.13
C LYS A 152 3.71 -10.15 -2.75
N LEU A 153 2.99 -9.36 -1.98
CA LEU A 153 2.40 -8.12 -2.46
C LEU A 153 3.46 -7.09 -2.87
N ALA A 154 4.54 -6.97 -2.09
CA ALA A 154 5.67 -6.11 -2.44
C ALA A 154 6.37 -6.58 -3.73
N GLU A 155 6.58 -7.88 -3.88
CA GLU A 155 7.12 -8.47 -5.11
C GLU A 155 6.24 -8.18 -6.33
N ARG A 156 4.91 -8.32 -6.21
CA ARG A 156 4.00 -8.02 -7.32
C ARG A 156 4.03 -6.55 -7.73
N ILE A 157 4.21 -5.63 -6.78
CA ILE A 157 4.37 -4.20 -7.10
C ILE A 157 5.68 -3.95 -7.85
N ALA A 158 6.79 -4.54 -7.39
CA ALA A 158 8.08 -4.45 -8.08
C ALA A 158 7.98 -5.04 -9.49
N HIS A 159 7.37 -6.22 -9.62
CA HIS A 159 7.14 -6.88 -10.90
C HIS A 159 6.30 -6.03 -11.87
N LEU A 160 5.18 -5.43 -11.41
CA LEU A 160 4.35 -4.55 -12.25
C LEU A 160 5.11 -3.32 -12.77
N ARG A 161 6.17 -2.89 -12.09
CA ARG A 161 7.05 -1.81 -12.58
C ARG A 161 8.04 -2.30 -13.61
N GLU A 162 8.64 -3.46 -13.38
CA GLU A 162 9.61 -4.05 -14.29
C GLU A 162 8.99 -4.41 -15.64
N VAL A 163 7.78 -4.97 -15.64
CA VAL A 163 7.10 -5.36 -16.89
C VAL A 163 6.69 -4.16 -17.75
N LYS A 164 6.89 -2.91 -17.29
CA LYS A 164 6.54 -1.69 -18.05
C LYS A 164 7.05 -1.72 -19.49
N ASP A 165 8.28 -2.21 -19.67
CA ASP A 165 8.98 -2.23 -20.95
C ASP A 165 8.87 -3.60 -21.67
N ALA A 166 8.15 -4.56 -21.07
CA ALA A 166 7.86 -5.86 -21.65
C ALA A 166 6.73 -5.80 -22.71
N PRO A 167 6.52 -6.89 -23.49
CA PRO A 167 5.40 -7.01 -24.42
C PRO A 167 4.01 -6.71 -23.80
N GLU A 168 3.05 -6.31 -24.63
CA GLU A 168 1.71 -5.92 -24.15
C GLU A 168 0.94 -7.07 -23.49
N ASP A 169 1.03 -8.25 -24.07
CA ASP A 169 0.45 -9.48 -23.55
C ASP A 169 0.95 -9.83 -22.15
N GLU A 170 2.26 -9.76 -21.91
CA GLU A 170 2.84 -9.98 -20.58
C GLU A 170 2.36 -8.93 -19.56
N ARG A 171 2.34 -7.66 -19.94
CA ARG A 171 1.85 -6.56 -19.09
C ARG A 171 0.39 -6.73 -18.72
N VAL A 172 -0.45 -7.06 -19.69
CA VAL A 172 -1.89 -7.27 -19.48
C VAL A 172 -2.12 -8.50 -18.61
N LEU A 173 -1.37 -9.57 -18.80
CA LEU A 173 -1.47 -10.77 -17.97
C LEU A 173 -1.13 -10.48 -16.51
N ALA A 174 0.01 -9.83 -16.25
CA ALA A 174 0.42 -9.43 -14.91
C ALA A 174 -0.58 -8.47 -14.24
N ALA A 175 -1.14 -7.53 -15.01
CA ALA A 175 -2.14 -6.58 -14.53
C ALA A 175 -3.48 -7.25 -14.19
N LYS A 176 -3.96 -8.20 -15.01
CA LYS A 176 -5.17 -8.98 -14.73
C LYS A 176 -5.02 -9.80 -13.46
N GLU A 177 -3.87 -10.46 -13.30
CA GLU A 177 -3.54 -11.23 -12.09
C GLU A 177 -3.59 -10.34 -10.84
N CYS A 178 -2.91 -9.20 -10.89
CA CYS A 178 -2.84 -8.27 -9.77
C CYS A 178 -4.18 -7.62 -9.44
N THR A 179 -5.02 -7.35 -10.45
CA THR A 179 -6.38 -6.80 -10.24
C THR A 179 -7.31 -7.82 -9.56
N ASN A 180 -7.23 -9.09 -9.97
CA ASN A 180 -8.19 -10.11 -9.52
C ASN A 180 -7.79 -10.75 -8.19
N ILE A 181 -6.49 -10.91 -7.95
CA ILE A 181 -5.98 -11.66 -6.80
C ILE A 181 -5.38 -10.72 -5.76
N TYR A 182 -4.33 -9.99 -6.13
CA TYR A 182 -3.46 -9.31 -5.17
C TYR A 182 -4.02 -8.00 -4.62
N ALA A 183 -4.63 -7.16 -5.45
CA ALA A 183 -5.26 -5.93 -4.98
C ALA A 183 -6.44 -6.22 -4.01
N PRO A 184 -7.34 -7.19 -4.28
CA PRO A 184 -8.36 -7.61 -3.31
C PRO A 184 -7.77 -8.24 -2.05
N LEU A 185 -6.67 -8.99 -2.17
CA LEU A 185 -5.97 -9.56 -1.02
C LEU A 185 -5.38 -8.47 -0.12
N ALA A 186 -4.69 -7.48 -0.69
CA ALA A 186 -4.21 -6.30 0.04
C ALA A 186 -5.37 -5.55 0.72
N ASN A 187 -6.51 -5.40 0.03
CA ASN A 187 -7.71 -4.79 0.62
C ASN A 187 -8.26 -5.57 1.82
N ARG A 188 -8.27 -6.90 1.75
CA ARG A 188 -8.75 -7.78 2.83
C ARG A 188 -7.82 -7.73 4.05
N LEU A 189 -6.51 -7.59 3.83
CA LEU A 189 -5.52 -7.36 4.89
C LEU A 189 -5.54 -5.92 5.43
N GLY A 190 -6.39 -5.03 4.88
CA GLY A 190 -6.47 -3.63 5.30
C GLY A 190 -5.30 -2.77 4.85
N ILE A 191 -4.41 -3.27 3.98
CA ILE A 191 -3.21 -2.55 3.54
C ILE A 191 -3.57 -1.65 2.35
N GLY A 192 -4.17 -0.49 2.66
CA GLY A 192 -4.70 0.45 1.67
C GLY A 192 -3.64 0.98 0.71
N GLN A 193 -2.44 1.27 1.22
CA GLN A 193 -1.33 1.81 0.42
C GLN A 193 -0.95 0.88 -0.74
N LEU A 194 -0.68 -0.41 -0.44
CA LEU A 194 -0.32 -1.40 -1.45
C LEU A 194 -1.45 -1.65 -2.44
N LYS A 195 -2.70 -1.71 -1.94
CA LYS A 195 -3.88 -1.89 -2.79
C LYS A 195 -3.96 -0.80 -3.85
N TRP A 196 -3.87 0.47 -3.47
CA TRP A 196 -4.03 1.57 -4.42
C TRP A 196 -2.88 1.64 -5.42
N GLU A 197 -1.66 1.29 -5.00
CA GLU A 197 -0.52 1.21 -5.91
C GLU A 197 -0.70 0.09 -6.94
N LEU A 198 -1.10 -1.11 -6.50
CA LEU A 198 -1.44 -2.22 -7.39
C LEU A 198 -2.57 -1.82 -8.36
N GLU A 199 -3.65 -1.26 -7.85
CA GLU A 199 -4.80 -0.83 -8.65
C GLU A 199 -4.41 0.21 -9.73
N ASP A 200 -3.63 1.24 -9.36
CA ASP A 200 -3.17 2.26 -10.32
C ASP A 200 -2.24 1.66 -11.39
N TYR A 201 -1.35 0.72 -11.04
CA TYR A 201 -0.50 0.01 -11.99
C TYR A 201 -1.29 -0.85 -12.96
N CYS A 202 -2.19 -1.67 -12.42
CA CYS A 202 -3.00 -2.54 -13.26
C CYS A 202 -3.87 -1.72 -14.20
N PHE A 203 -4.46 -0.63 -13.71
CA PHE A 203 -5.29 0.25 -14.52
C PHE A 203 -4.53 0.88 -15.69
N ARG A 204 -3.26 1.24 -15.46
CA ARG A 204 -2.38 1.77 -16.51
C ARG A 204 -2.19 0.79 -17.67
N TYR A 205 -2.11 -0.51 -17.40
CA TYR A 205 -1.91 -1.53 -18.42
C TYR A 205 -3.22 -2.03 -19.03
N LEU A 206 -4.29 -2.15 -18.23
CA LEU A 206 -5.58 -2.67 -18.71
C LEU A 206 -6.40 -1.63 -19.49
N HIS A 207 -6.29 -0.35 -19.10
CA HIS A 207 -7.04 0.75 -19.71
C HIS A 207 -6.14 1.97 -19.94
N PRO A 208 -5.10 1.86 -20.80
CA PRO A 208 -4.08 2.90 -20.95
C PRO A 208 -4.64 4.24 -21.44
N ALA A 209 -5.65 4.23 -22.32
CA ALA A 209 -6.30 5.44 -22.81
C ALA A 209 -7.02 6.20 -21.69
N GLU A 210 -7.82 5.50 -20.89
CA GLU A 210 -8.54 6.08 -19.75
C GLU A 210 -7.60 6.56 -18.65
N TYR A 211 -6.55 5.78 -18.35
CA TYR A 211 -5.50 6.18 -17.42
C TYR A 211 -4.86 7.51 -17.85
N LYS A 212 -4.41 7.61 -19.11
CA LYS A 212 -3.79 8.83 -19.65
C LYS A 212 -4.77 10.01 -19.64
N ARG A 213 -6.04 9.77 -20.00
CA ARG A 213 -7.10 10.79 -19.98
C ARG A 213 -7.30 11.38 -18.59
N ILE A 214 -7.50 10.54 -17.58
CA ILE A 214 -7.69 10.98 -16.19
C ILE A 214 -6.42 11.64 -15.64
N ALA A 215 -5.24 11.10 -15.94
CA ALA A 215 -3.97 11.68 -15.53
C ALA A 215 -3.77 13.10 -16.09
N LYS A 216 -4.11 13.33 -17.37
CA LYS A 216 -4.05 14.65 -18.00
C LYS A 216 -5.00 15.65 -17.34
N LEU A 217 -6.26 15.26 -17.16
CA LEU A 217 -7.27 16.10 -16.50
C LEU A 217 -6.90 16.46 -15.05
N LEU A 218 -6.29 15.50 -14.32
CA LEU A 218 -5.78 15.75 -12.98
C LEU A 218 -4.61 16.74 -12.94
N HIS A 219 -3.77 16.74 -13.98
CA HIS A 219 -2.61 17.62 -14.11
C HIS A 219 -3.03 19.04 -14.47
N GLU A 220 -3.93 19.21 -15.43
CA GLU A 220 -4.45 20.53 -15.86
C GLU A 220 -5.05 21.32 -14.69
N ARG A 221 -5.73 20.64 -13.76
CA ARG A 221 -6.34 21.24 -12.57
C ARG A 221 -5.49 21.15 -11.31
N ARG A 222 -4.19 20.87 -11.43
CA ARG A 222 -3.33 20.63 -10.27
C ARG A 222 -3.17 21.88 -9.40
N ILE A 223 -2.79 23.00 -10.01
CA ILE A 223 -2.48 24.26 -9.31
C ILE A 223 -3.71 24.76 -8.56
N ASP A 224 -4.84 24.93 -9.26
CA ASP A 224 -6.11 25.37 -8.65
C ASP A 224 -6.57 24.46 -7.52
N ARG A 225 -6.35 23.14 -7.65
CA ARG A 225 -6.72 22.17 -6.63
C ARG A 225 -5.80 22.25 -5.42
N GLU A 226 -4.50 22.35 -5.61
CA GLU A 226 -3.51 22.46 -4.53
C GLU A 226 -3.75 23.75 -3.74
N HIS A 227 -3.89 24.88 -4.43
CA HIS A 227 -4.17 26.17 -3.80
C HIS A 227 -5.47 26.15 -2.98
N TYR A 228 -6.57 25.66 -3.57
CA TYR A 228 -7.84 25.55 -2.86
C TYR A 228 -7.75 24.64 -1.61
N ILE A 229 -7.02 23.53 -1.72
CA ILE A 229 -6.82 22.61 -0.60
C ILE A 229 -5.98 23.30 0.49
N GLU A 230 -4.94 24.04 0.13
CA GLU A 230 -4.10 24.77 1.09
C GLU A 230 -4.88 25.84 1.84
N GLU A 231 -5.71 26.63 1.15
CA GLU A 231 -6.60 27.59 1.77
C GLU A 231 -7.56 26.90 2.74
N PHE A 232 -8.27 25.87 2.27
CA PHE A 232 -9.23 25.15 3.11
C PHE A 232 -8.56 24.50 4.33
N VAL A 233 -7.37 23.91 4.16
CA VAL A 233 -6.58 23.34 5.26
C VAL A 233 -6.12 24.43 6.23
N GLY A 234 -5.71 25.61 5.73
CA GLY A 234 -5.31 26.76 6.56
C GLY A 234 -6.44 27.29 7.43
N HIS A 235 -7.64 27.39 6.85
CA HIS A 235 -8.87 27.76 7.58
C HIS A 235 -9.17 26.73 8.68
N LEU A 236 -9.24 25.45 8.32
CA LEU A 236 -9.48 24.36 9.29
C LEU A 236 -8.48 24.39 10.43
N ARG A 237 -7.18 24.50 10.14
CA ARG A 237 -6.12 24.54 11.17
C ARG A 237 -6.31 25.72 12.13
N SER A 238 -6.74 26.86 11.63
CA SER A 238 -6.92 28.08 12.43
C SER A 238 -8.11 27.95 13.39
N GLU A 239 -9.25 27.46 12.90
CA GLU A 239 -10.44 27.18 13.72
C GLU A 239 -10.16 26.11 14.77
N MET A 240 -9.51 25.02 14.35
CA MET A 240 -9.15 23.92 15.24
C MET A 240 -8.21 24.36 16.38
N LYS A 241 -7.27 25.26 16.07
CA LYS A 241 -6.35 25.87 17.04
C LYS A 241 -7.09 26.82 17.99
N ALA A 242 -8.02 27.63 17.50
CA ALA A 242 -8.82 28.53 18.32
C ALA A 242 -9.67 27.76 19.34
N GLU A 243 -10.17 26.58 18.97
CA GLU A 243 -10.93 25.70 19.85
C GLU A 243 -10.06 24.79 20.73
N GLY A 244 -8.73 24.91 20.65
CA GLY A 244 -7.78 24.24 21.54
C GLY A 244 -7.60 22.74 21.27
N VAL A 245 -7.90 22.27 20.06
CA VAL A 245 -7.87 20.85 19.74
C VAL A 245 -6.68 20.53 18.84
N LYS A 246 -5.93 19.50 19.21
CA LYS A 246 -4.72 19.05 18.52
C LYS A 246 -5.05 17.98 17.49
N ALA A 247 -4.88 18.31 16.21
CA ALA A 247 -4.94 17.33 15.12
C ALA A 247 -4.12 17.79 13.91
N GLU A 248 -3.73 16.82 13.11
CA GLU A 248 -3.04 17.04 11.84
C GLU A 248 -4.07 17.13 10.72
N VAL A 249 -4.01 18.21 9.93
CA VAL A 249 -4.88 18.42 8.77
C VAL A 249 -4.03 18.56 7.52
N TYR A 250 -4.35 17.79 6.48
CA TYR A 250 -3.68 17.89 5.20
C TYR A 250 -4.54 17.43 4.04
N GLY A 251 -4.21 17.92 2.85
CA GLY A 251 -4.79 17.46 1.59
C GLY A 251 -4.34 16.06 1.24
N ARG A 252 -5.28 15.22 0.79
CA ARG A 252 -5.01 13.86 0.32
C ARG A 252 -5.26 13.77 -1.19
N PRO A 253 -4.25 13.44 -2.01
CA PRO A 253 -4.48 13.16 -3.42
C PRO A 253 -5.28 11.86 -3.59
N LYS A 254 -6.23 11.84 -4.51
CA LYS A 254 -6.93 10.61 -4.90
C LYS A 254 -6.12 9.80 -5.92
N HIS A 255 -6.32 8.48 -5.88
CA HIS A 255 -5.73 7.55 -6.83
C HIS A 255 -6.54 7.51 -8.13
N ILE A 256 -5.85 7.32 -9.26
CA ILE A 256 -6.45 7.43 -10.61
C ILE A 256 -7.53 6.37 -10.79
N TYR A 257 -7.23 5.14 -10.39
CA TYR A 257 -8.18 4.05 -10.50
C TYR A 257 -9.40 4.24 -9.60
N SER A 258 -9.25 4.84 -8.42
CA SER A 258 -10.38 5.19 -7.54
C SER A 258 -11.27 6.27 -8.15
N ILE A 259 -10.69 7.26 -8.83
CA ILE A 259 -11.44 8.28 -9.58
C ILE A 259 -12.23 7.61 -10.70
N TRP A 260 -11.57 6.78 -11.50
CA TRP A 260 -12.22 6.04 -12.59
C TRP A 260 -13.38 5.17 -12.08
N ARG A 261 -13.17 4.40 -11.00
CA ARG A 261 -14.22 3.57 -10.39
C ARG A 261 -15.41 4.41 -9.94
N LYS A 262 -15.18 5.62 -9.40
CA LYS A 262 -16.25 6.54 -8.98
C LYS A 262 -17.00 7.13 -10.18
N MET A 263 -16.30 7.49 -11.26
CA MET A 263 -16.91 7.94 -12.52
C MET A 263 -17.84 6.87 -13.08
N GLN A 264 -17.37 5.63 -13.17
CA GLN A 264 -18.15 4.50 -13.67
C GLN A 264 -19.37 4.22 -12.80
N LYS A 265 -19.20 4.12 -11.47
CA LYS A 265 -20.30 3.79 -10.55
C LYS A 265 -21.41 4.85 -10.52
N LYS A 266 -21.05 6.13 -10.65
CA LYS A 266 -22.00 7.25 -10.58
C LYS A 266 -22.44 7.76 -11.95
N HIS A 267 -21.91 7.21 -13.04
CA HIS A 267 -22.10 7.72 -14.41
C HIS A 267 -21.79 9.23 -14.53
N LEU A 268 -20.74 9.69 -13.87
CA LEU A 268 -20.35 11.11 -13.84
C LEU A 268 -19.15 11.39 -14.75
N ALA A 269 -19.17 12.55 -15.40
CA ALA A 269 -18.01 13.10 -16.08
C ALA A 269 -16.93 13.56 -15.07
N PHE A 270 -15.71 13.76 -15.55
CA PHE A 270 -14.61 14.21 -14.68
C PHE A 270 -14.88 15.60 -14.07
N ASP A 271 -15.55 16.48 -14.82
CA ASP A 271 -15.85 17.84 -14.36
C ASP A 271 -16.92 17.90 -13.28
N GLU A 272 -17.77 16.87 -13.22
CA GLU A 272 -18.82 16.70 -12.22
C GLU A 272 -18.31 16.01 -10.95
N LEU A 273 -17.07 15.51 -10.97
CA LEU A 273 -16.41 15.02 -9.77
C LEU A 273 -15.96 16.20 -8.91
N PHE A 274 -16.89 16.70 -8.10
CA PHE A 274 -16.56 17.62 -7.01
C PHE A 274 -15.62 16.99 -5.96
N ASP A 275 -15.46 15.67 -6.04
CA ASP A 275 -14.83 14.78 -5.09
C ASP A 275 -13.32 14.60 -5.28
N VAL A 276 -12.68 15.24 -6.26
CA VAL A 276 -11.22 15.15 -6.42
C VAL A 276 -10.48 15.86 -5.27
N ARG A 277 -11.18 16.74 -4.54
CA ARG A 277 -10.68 17.40 -3.34
C ARG A 277 -11.00 16.57 -2.10
N ALA A 278 -9.98 16.02 -1.47
CA ALA A 278 -10.10 15.31 -0.21
C ALA A 278 -9.13 15.88 0.83
N VAL A 279 -9.63 16.00 2.05
CA VAL A 279 -8.89 16.46 3.22
C VAL A 279 -8.96 15.38 4.28
N ARG A 280 -7.86 15.18 4.98
CA ARG A 280 -7.76 14.23 6.08
C ARG A 280 -7.43 14.95 7.37
N ILE A 281 -8.17 14.61 8.41
CA ILE A 281 -7.97 15.10 9.78
C ILE A 281 -7.59 13.88 10.65
N VAL A 282 -6.39 13.92 11.20
CA VAL A 282 -5.85 12.90 12.11
C VAL A 282 -5.76 13.49 13.51
N ALA A 283 -6.70 13.12 14.37
CA ALA A 283 -6.79 13.63 15.74
C ALA A 283 -6.19 12.66 16.77
N GLU A 284 -5.82 13.15 17.95
CA GLU A 284 -5.41 12.27 19.06
C GLU A 284 -6.59 11.47 19.62
N ARG A 285 -7.77 12.09 19.74
CA ARG A 285 -8.99 11.47 20.27
C ARG A 285 -10.23 11.94 19.52
N LEU A 286 -11.13 11.01 19.18
CA LEU A 286 -12.40 11.29 18.50
C LEU A 286 -13.36 12.17 19.31
N GLN A 287 -13.44 11.95 20.62
CA GLN A 287 -14.34 12.67 21.53
C GLN A 287 -14.08 14.18 21.57
N ILE A 288 -12.86 14.62 21.22
CA ILE A 288 -12.46 16.03 21.22
C ILE A 288 -12.76 16.69 19.87
N ALA A 289 -12.71 15.94 18.77
CA ALA A 289 -12.79 16.48 17.41
C ALA A 289 -14.22 16.77 16.92
N MET A 290 -15.22 15.96 17.32
CA MET A 290 -16.57 16.05 16.74
C MET A 290 -17.51 17.07 17.41
N PRO A 291 -17.65 17.14 18.75
CA PRO A 291 -18.61 18.05 19.38
C PRO A 291 -18.16 19.51 19.45
N ARG A 292 -16.85 19.78 19.47
CA ARG A 292 -16.27 21.13 19.61
C ARG A 292 -16.32 21.88 18.27
N TRP A 293 -15.60 21.36 17.26
CA TRP A 293 -15.50 21.96 15.92
C TRP A 293 -16.75 21.81 15.07
N GLY A 294 -17.68 20.95 15.50
CA GLY A 294 -18.99 20.87 14.89
C GLY A 294 -19.68 22.24 14.87
N SER A 295 -19.45 23.09 15.86
CA SER A 295 -20.17 24.38 15.92
C SER A 295 -19.75 25.42 14.86
N SER A 296 -18.49 25.43 14.43
CA SER A 296 -17.93 26.42 13.48
C SER A 296 -17.92 25.94 12.02
N ILE A 297 -17.53 24.70 11.75
CA ILE A 297 -17.52 24.13 10.39
C ILE A 297 -18.92 23.70 9.93
N LEU A 298 -19.81 23.25 10.84
CA LEU A 298 -21.15 22.78 10.47
C LEU A 298 -22.14 23.91 10.15
N THR A 299 -21.78 25.18 10.35
CA THR A 299 -22.60 26.30 9.88
C THR A 299 -22.64 26.37 8.35
N THR A 300 -21.66 25.77 7.68
CA THR A 300 -21.61 25.69 6.22
C THR A 300 -22.24 24.36 5.76
N ALA A 301 -23.57 24.36 5.67
CA ALA A 301 -24.42 23.37 5.00
C ALA A 301 -23.92 21.91 5.05
N ILE A 302 -24.12 21.24 6.19
CA ILE A 302 -24.06 19.78 6.20
C ILE A 302 -25.15 19.26 5.24
N CYS A 303 -24.76 18.55 4.20
CA CYS A 303 -25.68 17.62 3.55
C CYS A 303 -25.80 16.41 4.52
N ARG A 304 -26.64 16.54 5.56
CA ARG A 304 -26.82 15.53 6.64
C ARG A 304 -27.17 14.12 6.12
N MET A 305 -27.49 13.99 4.84
CA MET A 305 -27.82 12.73 4.17
C MET A 305 -26.60 11.90 3.73
N ASN A 306 -25.35 12.41 3.78
CA ASN A 306 -24.16 11.73 3.22
C ASN A 306 -22.96 11.61 4.19
N SER A 307 -23.20 11.38 5.49
CA SER A 307 -22.11 11.06 6.43
C SER A 307 -22.04 9.56 6.70
N ASP A 308 -20.94 8.92 6.32
CA ASP A 308 -20.68 7.51 6.66
C ASP A 308 -19.84 7.44 7.94
N ASP A 309 -20.37 6.81 8.98
CA ASP A 309 -19.64 6.55 10.23
C ASP A 309 -19.06 5.12 10.24
N TYR A 310 -17.83 4.98 9.73
CA TYR A 310 -17.09 3.73 9.80
C TYR A 310 -16.37 3.54 11.14
N VAL A 311 -16.48 4.46 12.10
CA VAL A 311 -15.99 4.24 13.46
C VAL A 311 -16.99 3.38 14.22
N ALA A 312 -18.29 3.72 14.14
CA ALA A 312 -19.37 2.95 14.73
C ALA A 312 -19.57 1.60 14.02
N ASN A 313 -19.47 1.59 12.69
CA ASN A 313 -19.60 0.39 11.86
C ASN A 313 -18.33 0.17 11.01
N PRO A 314 -17.26 -0.42 11.58
CA PRO A 314 -16.02 -0.70 10.86
C PRO A 314 -16.27 -1.57 9.63
N LYS A 315 -15.50 -1.33 8.55
CA LYS A 315 -15.55 -2.21 7.38
C LYS A 315 -14.98 -3.59 7.71
N PRO A 316 -15.28 -4.64 6.93
CA PRO A 316 -14.78 -6.00 7.18
C PRO A 316 -13.25 -6.12 7.28
N ASN A 317 -12.49 -5.21 6.67
CA ASN A 317 -11.03 -5.15 6.73
C ASN A 317 -10.49 -4.33 7.92
N GLY A 318 -11.34 -3.98 8.89
CA GLY A 318 -10.97 -3.20 10.07
C GLY A 318 -10.88 -1.68 9.83
N TYR A 319 -11.20 -1.19 8.63
CA TYR A 319 -11.13 0.24 8.33
C TYR A 319 -12.11 1.07 9.17
N GLN A 320 -11.58 2.12 9.81
CA GLN A 320 -12.33 3.07 10.63
C GLN A 320 -12.00 4.52 10.24
N SER A 321 -13.04 5.32 10.01
CA SER A 321 -12.98 6.77 9.77
C SER A 321 -14.40 7.31 9.70
N ILE A 322 -14.59 8.58 10.05
CA ILE A 322 -15.83 9.29 9.73
C ILE A 322 -15.63 9.99 8.40
N HIS A 323 -16.55 9.78 7.46
CA HIS A 323 -16.52 10.40 6.13
C HIS A 323 -17.67 11.39 6.06
N THR A 324 -17.37 12.61 5.66
CA THR A 324 -18.37 13.64 5.44
C THR A 324 -18.01 14.44 4.20
N VAL A 325 -19.02 15.03 3.57
CA VAL A 325 -18.84 15.96 2.46
C VAL A 325 -19.39 17.30 2.90
N VAL A 326 -18.52 18.32 2.85
CA VAL A 326 -18.88 19.70 3.21
C VAL A 326 -18.84 20.58 1.98
N LEU A 327 -19.61 21.67 2.01
CA LEU A 327 -19.47 22.75 1.05
C LEU A 327 -18.35 23.67 1.54
N GLY A 328 -17.26 23.77 0.81
CA GLY A 328 -16.15 24.67 1.15
C GLY A 328 -16.35 26.09 0.58
N PRO A 329 -15.36 26.97 0.79
CA PRO A 329 -15.34 28.31 0.20
C PRO A 329 -15.55 28.24 -1.32
N SER A 330 -16.16 29.27 -1.92
CA SER A 330 -16.50 29.27 -3.36
C SER A 330 -17.51 28.20 -3.82
N GLY A 331 -18.28 27.60 -2.91
CA GLY A 331 -19.38 26.67 -3.25
C GLY A 331 -18.90 25.31 -3.79
N LYS A 332 -17.64 24.95 -3.54
CA LYS A 332 -17.04 23.69 -4.03
C LYS A 332 -17.10 22.63 -2.94
N THR A 333 -17.57 21.42 -3.24
CA THR A 333 -17.60 20.36 -2.23
C THR A 333 -16.20 19.84 -1.91
N VAL A 334 -16.01 19.42 -0.66
CA VAL A 334 -14.77 18.82 -0.15
C VAL A 334 -15.12 17.57 0.66
N GLU A 335 -14.51 16.44 0.33
CA GLU A 335 -14.61 15.22 1.15
C GLU A 335 -13.63 15.33 2.32
N ILE A 336 -14.12 15.12 3.55
CA ILE A 336 -13.31 15.11 4.77
C ILE A 336 -13.34 13.72 5.39
N GLN A 337 -12.14 13.20 5.67
CA GLN A 337 -11.93 11.94 6.41
C GLN A 337 -11.37 12.26 7.79
N ILE A 338 -12.12 11.94 8.84
CA ILE A 338 -11.75 12.21 10.23
C ILE A 338 -11.50 10.89 10.95
N ARG A 339 -10.30 10.74 11.53
CA ARG A 339 -9.92 9.53 12.27
C ARG A 339 -8.85 9.81 13.31
N THR A 340 -8.62 8.86 14.22
CA THR A 340 -7.51 8.97 15.18
C THR A 340 -6.18 8.58 14.55
N ARG A 341 -5.05 8.87 15.23
CA ARG A 341 -3.72 8.38 14.80
C ARG A 341 -3.67 6.85 14.69
N GLN A 342 -4.24 6.12 15.67
CA GLN A 342 -4.32 4.65 15.61
C GLN A 342 -5.13 4.18 14.39
N MET A 343 -6.32 4.75 14.17
CA MET A 343 -7.15 4.41 13.01
C MET A 343 -6.49 4.79 11.69
N HIS A 344 -5.64 5.83 11.69
CA HIS A 344 -4.84 6.18 10.53
C HIS A 344 -3.81 5.09 10.23
N GLU A 345 -3.05 4.65 11.23
CA GLU A 345 -2.07 3.56 11.09
C GLU A 345 -2.75 2.27 10.61
N ASP A 346 -3.86 1.86 11.25
CA ASP A 346 -4.59 0.65 10.88
C ASP A 346 -5.15 0.72 9.45
N ALA A 347 -5.57 1.91 8.99
CA ALA A 347 -6.14 2.08 7.66
C ALA A 347 -5.11 2.15 6.52
N GLU A 348 -3.88 2.56 6.81
CA GLU A 348 -2.80 2.60 5.80
C GLU A 348 -2.01 1.30 5.80
N LEU A 349 -1.73 0.73 6.98
CA LEU A 349 -0.85 -0.42 7.18
C LEU A 349 -1.61 -1.74 7.41
N GLY A 350 -2.90 -1.70 7.74
CA GLY A 350 -3.70 -2.90 7.98
C GLY A 350 -3.11 -3.81 9.05
N VAL A 351 -3.08 -5.12 8.75
CA VAL A 351 -2.49 -6.14 9.64
C VAL A 351 -1.03 -5.83 10.04
N ALA A 352 -0.27 -5.08 9.23
CA ALA A 352 1.11 -4.71 9.57
C ALA A 352 1.18 -3.76 10.78
N ALA A 353 0.19 -2.88 10.99
CA ALA A 353 0.13 -2.04 12.19
C ALA A 353 -0.01 -2.86 13.47
N HIS A 354 -0.88 -3.87 13.46
CA HIS A 354 -1.12 -4.74 14.62
C HIS A 354 0.11 -5.58 14.99
N TRP A 355 0.90 -5.99 13.99
CA TRP A 355 2.15 -6.72 14.22
C TRP A 355 3.21 -5.88 14.93
N LYS A 356 3.34 -4.61 14.55
CA LYS A 356 4.23 -3.64 15.23
C LYS A 356 3.91 -3.54 16.73
N VAL A 357 2.62 -3.51 17.07
CA VAL A 357 2.14 -3.45 18.47
C VAL A 357 2.43 -4.75 19.24
N GLN A 358 2.28 -5.91 18.61
CA GLN A 358 2.53 -7.22 19.24
C GLN A 358 4.00 -7.46 19.59
N ARG A 359 4.96 -6.82 18.89
CA ARG A 359 6.37 -6.86 19.30
C ARG A 359 6.69 -5.96 20.50
N GLY A 360 6.00 -4.82 20.63
CA GLY A 360 6.19 -3.89 21.75
C GLY A 360 5.61 -4.40 23.07
N ARG A 361 4.58 -5.24 23.02
CA ARG A 361 4.00 -5.92 24.18
C ARG A 361 4.36 -7.40 24.10
N GLY A 362 5.47 -7.79 24.72
CA GLY A 362 5.98 -9.17 24.71
C GLY A 362 4.88 -10.23 24.75
N ARG A 363 4.97 -11.21 23.84
CA ARG A 363 3.99 -12.28 23.55
C ARG A 363 3.17 -12.69 24.78
N ARG A 364 2.02 -12.03 24.99
CA ARG A 364 0.93 -12.61 25.76
C ARG A 364 -0.04 -13.22 24.76
N HIS A 365 -0.17 -14.55 24.84
CA HIS A 365 -1.19 -15.34 24.16
C HIS A 365 -2.53 -14.60 24.15
N GLN A 366 -3.05 -14.28 22.96
CA GLN A 366 -4.50 -14.39 22.72
C GLN A 366 -4.87 -14.31 21.22
N ARG A 367 -5.64 -15.33 20.85
CA ARG A 367 -6.62 -15.53 19.77
C ARG A 367 -6.36 -14.85 18.42
N ARG A 368 -6.18 -15.72 17.42
CA ARG A 368 -6.27 -15.46 15.97
C ARG A 368 -7.38 -14.42 15.68
N PRO A 369 -7.13 -13.42 14.80
CA PRO A 369 -8.23 -12.69 14.18
C PRO A 369 -9.14 -13.71 13.51
N ARG A 370 -10.44 -13.70 13.82
CA ARG A 370 -11.41 -14.44 13.03
C ARG A 370 -11.46 -13.75 11.66
N LEU A 371 -10.84 -14.39 10.66
CA LEU A 371 -10.72 -13.96 9.25
C LEU A 371 -11.91 -14.40 8.39
#